data_AF-A0A382R680-F1
#
_entry.id   AF-A0A382R680-F1
#
_cell.length_a   1.000
_cell.length_b   1.000
_cell.length_c   1.000
_cell.angle_alpha   90.00
_cell.angle_beta   90.00
_cell.angle_gamma   90.00
#
_symmetry.space_group_name_H-M   'P 1'
#
loop_
_entity.id
_entity.type
_entity.pdbx_description
1 polymer ?
#
loop_
_entity_poly.entity_id
_entity_poly.type
_entity_poly.pdbx_seq_one_letter_code
_entity_poly.pdbx_strand_id
1 'polypeptide(L)'
;MFKFSLDSLSTHIAAENESSLEIYNDLVAAYNKSLRTYPKDINIIGVYFIDILKLLSHTYFKAKEISLEIAPHYKYITRKLDTWPYIGYEDIKNGCDIESKKFGKGSSIKQSKLRLFLQDIVNAQYLLGRGFSKRLSLVSPKIDSGSNLLWLKAADFKTSLINLQSGWFSVPQLGDQLGLLNNLVSDIMENHHHPISPKLITSLLENHIKADCSEGDLNLKFEGDILLLRSGVELQNRMLSIAAIQQELPVINIMHGEAYGVYDEPIFSDFGEHMYSSGILGYGDGALAAQDTYTFGLKSHVKYIKSNGVNSLCYYRP
;
A
#
# COMPACT_ATOMS: atom_id res chain seq x y z
N MET A 1 -11.90 -3.83 -35.10
CA MET A 1 -10.83 -4.79 -35.49
C MET A 1 -9.46 -4.11 -35.44
N PHE A 2 -8.85 -4.16 -34.26
CA PHE A 2 -7.50 -3.67 -33.98
C PHE A 2 -6.48 -4.51 -34.76
N LYS A 3 -5.67 -3.90 -35.64
CA LYS A 3 -4.54 -4.60 -36.28
C LYS A 3 -3.38 -4.60 -35.29
N PHE A 4 -3.19 -5.72 -34.60
CA PHE A 4 -2.10 -5.87 -33.64
C PHE A 4 -0.75 -5.75 -34.37
N SER A 5 0.02 -4.71 -34.04
CA SER A 5 1.40 -4.50 -34.45
C SER A 5 2.21 -4.06 -33.23
N LEU A 6 3.54 -4.21 -33.29
CA LEU A 6 4.41 -3.74 -32.21
C LEU A 6 4.24 -2.22 -31.99
N ASP A 7 4.18 -1.44 -33.07
CA ASP A 7 3.96 0.00 -33.00
C ASP A 7 2.61 0.36 -32.37
N SER A 8 1.56 -0.42 -32.70
CA SER A 8 0.23 -0.23 -32.11
C SER A 8 0.23 -0.56 -30.62
N LEU A 9 0.98 -1.57 -30.19
CA LEU A 9 1.15 -1.92 -28.77
C LEU A 9 1.94 -0.83 -28.04
N SER A 10 3.06 -0.38 -28.60
CA SER A 10 3.88 0.70 -28.02
C SER A 10 3.09 2.01 -27.89
N THR A 11 2.31 2.38 -28.91
CA THR A 11 1.44 3.56 -28.86
C THR A 11 0.37 3.42 -27.78
N HIS A 12 -0.23 2.24 -27.66
CA HIS A 12 -1.23 1.97 -26.64
C HIS A 12 -0.66 2.07 -25.22
N ILE A 13 0.49 1.44 -24.97
CA ILE A 13 1.20 1.52 -23.67
C ILE A 13 1.57 2.98 -23.35
N ALA A 14 2.08 3.73 -24.32
CA ALA A 14 2.41 5.14 -24.11
C ALA A 14 1.18 5.97 -23.69
N ALA A 15 0.05 5.78 -24.37
CA ALA A 15 -1.20 6.47 -24.04
C ALA A 15 -1.77 6.04 -22.67
N GLU A 16 -1.67 4.76 -22.28
CA GLU A 16 -2.10 4.31 -20.95
C GLU A 16 -1.21 4.85 -19.83
N ASN A 17 0.10 4.94 -20.07
CA ASN A 17 1.04 5.56 -19.15
C ASN A 17 0.73 7.05 -18.96
N GLU A 18 0.44 7.77 -20.04
CA GLU A 18 0.04 9.18 -19.99
C GLU A 18 -1.23 9.36 -19.15
N SER A 19 -2.31 8.64 -19.48
CA SER A 19 -3.56 8.71 -18.70
C SER A 19 -3.38 8.29 -17.23
N SER A 20 -2.53 7.30 -16.95
CA SER A 20 -2.21 6.89 -15.57
C SER A 20 -1.57 8.04 -14.79
N LEU A 21 -0.62 8.75 -15.42
CA LEU A 21 0.08 9.87 -14.79
C LEU A 21 -0.85 11.07 -14.57
N GLU A 22 -1.76 11.34 -15.50
CA GLU A 22 -2.76 12.41 -15.34
C GLU A 22 -3.70 12.12 -14.15
N ILE A 23 -4.26 10.91 -14.07
CA ILE A 23 -5.10 10.47 -12.94
C ILE A 23 -4.30 10.54 -11.63
N TYR A 24 -3.05 10.07 -11.64
CA TYR A 24 -2.17 10.15 -10.47
C TYR A 24 -1.96 11.60 -10.04
N ASN A 25 -1.60 12.50 -10.95
CA ASN A 25 -1.33 13.91 -10.64
C ASN A 25 -2.58 14.63 -10.09
N ASP A 26 -3.76 14.34 -10.64
CA ASP A 26 -5.01 14.90 -10.13
C ASP A 26 -5.34 14.37 -8.73
N LEU A 27 -5.06 13.08 -8.46
CA LEU A 27 -5.21 12.51 -7.13
C LEU A 27 -4.21 13.13 -6.13
N VAL A 28 -2.97 13.40 -6.54
CA VAL A 28 -1.98 14.14 -5.74
C VAL A 28 -2.48 15.56 -5.44
N ALA A 29 -3.01 16.26 -6.44
CA ALA A 29 -3.56 17.60 -6.25
C ALA A 29 -4.77 17.59 -5.29
N ALA A 30 -5.65 16.60 -5.42
CA ALA A 30 -6.79 16.39 -4.54
C ALA A 30 -6.35 16.11 -3.09
N TYR A 31 -5.34 15.26 -2.89
CA TYR A 31 -4.75 15.03 -1.56
C TYR A 31 -4.14 16.31 -0.99
N ASN A 32 -3.34 17.05 -1.77
CA ASN A 32 -2.74 18.30 -1.30
C ASN A 32 -3.79 19.35 -0.90
N LYS A 33 -4.95 19.35 -1.56
CA LYS A 33 -6.10 20.16 -1.18
C LYS A 33 -6.72 19.68 0.14
N SER A 34 -6.87 18.37 0.34
CA SER A 34 -7.45 17.82 1.56
C SER A 34 -6.58 18.03 2.80
N LEU A 35 -5.26 18.20 2.63
CA LEU A 35 -4.33 18.56 3.72
C LEU A 35 -4.66 19.90 4.40
N ARG A 36 -5.42 20.79 3.77
CA ARG A 36 -5.88 22.04 4.37
C ARG A 36 -6.93 21.84 5.46
N THR A 37 -7.61 20.69 5.43
CA THR A 37 -8.69 20.33 6.35
C THR A 37 -8.26 19.20 7.28
N TYR A 38 -7.59 18.18 6.74
CA TYR A 38 -7.15 17.00 7.47
C TYR A 38 -5.63 16.85 7.35
N PRO A 39 -4.86 17.03 8.43
CA PRO A 39 -3.42 16.86 8.40
C PRO A 39 -3.04 15.42 8.01
N LYS A 40 -1.81 15.28 7.50
CA LYS A 40 -1.30 14.06 6.86
C LYS A 40 -1.48 12.81 7.72
N ASP A 41 -1.32 12.95 9.03
CA ASP A 41 -1.38 11.90 10.05
C ASP A 41 -2.79 11.47 10.44
N ILE A 42 -3.86 12.08 9.91
CA ILE A 42 -5.25 11.60 10.13
C ILE A 42 -6.06 11.49 8.83
N ASN A 43 -5.44 11.77 7.69
CA ASN A 43 -6.12 11.93 6.41
C ASN A 43 -6.27 10.59 5.65
N ILE A 44 -7.51 10.11 5.51
CA ILE A 44 -7.80 8.81 4.88
C ILE A 44 -7.49 8.79 3.38
N ILE A 45 -7.52 9.93 2.70
CA ILE A 45 -7.18 9.99 1.26
C ILE A 45 -5.72 9.58 1.08
N GLY A 46 -4.85 9.98 2.01
CA GLY A 46 -3.47 9.53 2.04
C GLY A 46 -3.36 8.03 2.31
N VAL A 47 -4.06 7.52 3.33
CA VAL A 47 -4.03 6.09 3.69
C VAL A 47 -4.48 5.19 2.55
N TYR A 48 -5.52 5.59 1.83
CA TYR A 48 -6.12 4.81 0.75
C TYR A 48 -5.68 5.28 -0.64
N PHE A 49 -4.66 6.14 -0.76
CA PHE A 49 -4.24 6.73 -2.03
C PHE A 49 -4.02 5.68 -3.12
N ILE A 50 -3.24 4.64 -2.79
CA ILE A 50 -2.93 3.54 -3.74
C ILE A 50 -4.17 2.73 -4.10
N ASP A 51 -5.09 2.54 -3.16
CA ASP A 51 -6.33 1.80 -3.40
C ASP A 51 -7.26 2.61 -4.32
N ILE A 52 -7.33 3.93 -4.12
CA ILE A 52 -8.07 4.87 -4.99
C ILE A 52 -7.46 4.87 -6.39
N LEU A 53 -6.14 5.07 -6.49
CA LEU A 53 -5.41 5.08 -7.76
C LEU A 53 -5.63 3.78 -8.54
N LYS A 54 -5.47 2.63 -7.88
CA LYS A 54 -5.69 1.31 -8.48
C LYS A 54 -7.11 1.14 -8.96
N LEU A 55 -8.10 1.59 -8.19
CA LEU A 55 -9.50 1.47 -8.58
C LEU A 55 -9.81 2.31 -9.83
N LEU A 56 -9.38 3.57 -9.84
CA LEU A 56 -9.56 4.50 -10.96
C LEU A 56 -8.87 3.98 -12.22
N SER A 57 -7.55 3.76 -12.15
CA SER A 57 -6.76 3.30 -13.30
C SER A 57 -7.23 1.94 -13.82
N HIS A 58 -7.42 0.93 -12.96
CA HIS A 58 -7.77 -0.41 -13.42
C HIS A 58 -9.15 -0.46 -14.06
N THR A 59 -10.13 0.31 -13.57
CA THR A 59 -11.46 0.32 -14.20
C THR A 59 -11.48 1.11 -15.50
N TYR A 60 -10.76 2.23 -15.54
CA TYR A 60 -10.56 3.00 -16.75
C TYR A 60 -9.95 2.17 -17.88
N PHE A 61 -8.81 1.50 -17.62
CA PHE A 61 -8.11 0.73 -18.65
C PHE A 61 -8.89 -0.51 -19.09
N LYS A 62 -9.49 -1.27 -18.16
CA LYS A 62 -10.30 -2.43 -18.56
C LYS A 62 -11.48 -2.05 -19.45
N ALA A 63 -12.13 -0.92 -19.18
CA ALA A 63 -13.20 -0.43 -20.03
C ALA A 63 -12.68 -0.02 -21.42
N LYS A 64 -11.50 0.62 -21.49
CA LYS A 64 -10.81 0.95 -22.75
C LYS A 64 -10.40 -0.29 -23.53
N GLU A 65 -9.86 -1.32 -22.87
CA GLU A 65 -9.50 -2.60 -23.49
C GLU A 65 -10.73 -3.31 -24.08
N ILE A 66 -11.88 -3.26 -23.39
CA ILE A 66 -13.15 -3.78 -23.90
C ILE A 66 -13.59 -3.00 -25.14
N SER A 67 -13.56 -1.66 -25.11
CA SER A 67 -14.02 -0.84 -26.24
C SER A 67 -13.11 -0.95 -27.47
N LEU A 68 -11.82 -1.21 -27.26
CA LEU A 68 -10.84 -1.44 -28.32
C LEU A 68 -10.82 -2.89 -28.85
N GLU A 69 -11.62 -3.79 -28.28
CA GLU A 69 -11.62 -5.23 -28.61
C GLU A 69 -10.27 -5.93 -28.38
N ILE A 70 -9.49 -5.45 -27.41
CA ILE A 70 -8.17 -5.99 -27.03
C ILE A 70 -8.16 -6.65 -25.64
N ALA A 71 -9.33 -6.79 -25.01
CA ALA A 71 -9.49 -7.47 -23.74
C ALA A 71 -8.90 -8.91 -23.78
N PRO A 72 -8.38 -9.41 -22.64
CA PRO A 72 -7.63 -10.67 -22.59
C PRO A 72 -8.50 -11.89 -22.92
N HIS A 73 -7.86 -13.05 -23.10
CA HIS A 73 -8.55 -14.30 -23.41
C HIS A 73 -9.71 -14.60 -22.44
N TYR A 74 -10.77 -15.26 -22.92
CA TYR A 74 -12.06 -15.50 -22.23
C TYR A 74 -11.93 -15.88 -20.75
N LYS A 75 -10.99 -16.76 -20.39
CA LYS A 75 -10.71 -17.19 -19.01
C LYS A 75 -10.48 -16.02 -18.04
N TYR A 76 -9.79 -14.97 -18.48
CA TYR A 76 -9.50 -13.79 -17.65
C TYR A 76 -10.69 -12.83 -17.61
N ILE A 77 -11.40 -12.69 -18.73
CA ILE A 77 -12.61 -11.88 -18.82
C ILE A 77 -13.66 -12.37 -17.84
N THR A 78 -13.95 -13.68 -17.83
CA THR A 78 -15.01 -14.28 -16.99
C THR A 78 -14.59 -14.55 -15.55
N ARG A 79 -13.37 -14.18 -15.16
CA ARG A 79 -12.89 -14.44 -13.80
C ARG A 79 -13.62 -13.50 -12.83
N LYS A 80 -14.41 -14.07 -11.93
CA LYS A 80 -15.00 -13.31 -10.83
C LYS A 80 -13.90 -12.83 -9.89
N LEU A 81 -13.89 -11.53 -9.64
CA LEU A 81 -13.02 -10.88 -8.65
C LEU A 81 -13.91 -10.41 -7.50
N ASP A 82 -14.08 -11.25 -6.48
CA ASP A 82 -14.97 -10.99 -5.35
C ASP A 82 -14.29 -10.20 -4.22
N THR A 83 -12.95 -10.18 -4.17
CA THR A 83 -12.19 -9.40 -3.19
C THR A 83 -11.91 -7.98 -3.67
N TRP A 84 -12.10 -7.01 -2.79
CA TRP A 84 -11.66 -5.63 -3.01
C TRP A 84 -10.12 -5.51 -3.19
N PRO A 85 -9.57 -4.52 -3.94
CA PRO A 85 -10.19 -3.46 -4.76
C PRO A 85 -10.50 -3.89 -6.21
N TYR A 86 -10.77 -5.17 -6.45
CA TYR A 86 -10.78 -5.68 -7.81
C TYR A 86 -12.18 -5.66 -8.45
N ILE A 87 -12.29 -4.84 -9.50
CA ILE A 87 -13.38 -4.89 -10.48
C ILE A 87 -12.89 -5.69 -11.70
N GLY A 88 -13.62 -6.75 -12.07
CA GLY A 88 -13.32 -7.59 -13.22
C GLY A 88 -13.90 -7.05 -14.53
N TYR A 89 -13.58 -7.70 -15.66
CA TYR A 89 -14.17 -7.33 -16.95
C TYR A 89 -15.68 -7.57 -17.00
N GLU A 90 -16.18 -8.65 -16.39
CA GLU A 90 -17.63 -8.91 -16.28
C GLU A 90 -18.36 -7.83 -15.48
N ASP A 91 -17.75 -7.33 -14.40
CA ASP A 91 -18.33 -6.23 -13.60
C ASP A 91 -18.47 -4.94 -14.43
N ILE A 92 -17.54 -4.70 -15.37
CA ILE A 92 -17.59 -3.55 -16.27
C ILE A 92 -18.65 -3.75 -17.37
N LYS A 93 -18.76 -4.97 -17.92
CA LYS A 93 -19.71 -5.28 -19.00
C LYS A 93 -21.16 -5.33 -18.54
N ASN A 94 -21.42 -5.96 -17.40
CA ASN A 94 -22.78 -6.30 -16.95
C ASN A 94 -23.23 -5.45 -15.76
N GLY A 95 -22.36 -4.58 -15.24
CA GLY A 95 -22.56 -3.89 -13.97
C GLY A 95 -21.98 -4.67 -12.81
N CYS A 96 -21.49 -3.94 -11.80
CA CYS A 96 -20.88 -4.51 -10.61
C CYS A 96 -21.92 -4.63 -9.50
N ASP A 97 -22.16 -5.84 -9.01
CA ASP A 97 -22.92 -6.08 -7.78
C ASP A 97 -22.02 -5.85 -6.55
N ILE A 98 -22.24 -4.72 -5.88
CA ILE A 98 -21.50 -4.29 -4.68
C ILE A 98 -21.68 -5.30 -3.54
N GLU A 99 -22.87 -5.86 -3.36
CA GLU A 99 -23.17 -6.78 -2.25
C GLU A 99 -22.42 -8.10 -2.37
N SER A 100 -22.06 -8.49 -3.59
CA SER A 100 -21.24 -9.68 -3.85
C SER A 100 -19.75 -9.52 -3.50
N LYS A 101 -19.29 -8.28 -3.20
CA LYS A 101 -17.89 -7.97 -2.91
C LYS A 101 -17.56 -8.21 -1.44
N LYS A 102 -16.33 -8.67 -1.19
CA LYS A 102 -15.77 -8.94 0.13
C LYS A 102 -14.76 -7.85 0.49
N PHE A 103 -15.04 -7.14 1.57
CA PHE A 103 -14.23 -6.06 2.14
C PHE A 103 -13.54 -6.48 3.45
N GLY A 104 -12.64 -5.65 3.99
CA GLY A 104 -12.11 -5.81 5.36
C GLY A 104 -11.00 -6.84 5.54
N LYS A 105 -10.44 -7.40 4.46
CA LYS A 105 -9.28 -8.32 4.56
C LYS A 105 -7.94 -7.60 4.62
N GLY A 106 -7.90 -6.32 4.25
CA GLY A 106 -6.67 -5.54 4.10
C GLY A 106 -6.06 -5.08 5.43
N SER A 107 -6.88 -4.73 6.42
CA SER A 107 -6.40 -4.15 7.69
C SER A 107 -5.89 -5.16 8.72
N SER A 108 -6.17 -6.46 8.58
CA SER A 108 -5.84 -7.46 9.62
C SER A 108 -4.45 -8.08 9.45
N ILE A 109 -3.71 -8.24 10.55
CA ILE A 109 -2.42 -8.94 10.60
C ILE A 109 -2.48 -9.97 11.74
N LYS A 110 -2.98 -11.18 11.46
CA LYS A 110 -3.05 -12.23 12.47
C LYS A 110 -1.83 -13.13 12.45
N GLN A 111 -1.37 -13.52 13.63
CA GLN A 111 -0.31 -14.53 13.78
C GLN A 111 -0.89 -15.87 14.25
N SER A 112 -0.24 -16.96 13.84
CA SER A 112 -0.56 -18.28 14.40
C SER A 112 -0.06 -18.39 15.83
N LYS A 113 -0.76 -19.18 16.66
CA LYS A 113 -0.38 -19.43 18.07
C LYS A 113 1.06 -19.96 18.19
N LEU A 114 1.47 -20.81 17.25
CA LEU A 114 2.83 -21.37 17.21
C LEU A 114 3.89 -20.27 17.04
N ARG A 115 3.64 -19.26 16.19
CA ARG A 115 4.59 -18.16 15.98
C ARG A 115 4.73 -17.28 17.22
N LEU A 116 3.61 -16.95 17.85
CA LEU A 116 3.61 -16.21 19.13
C LEU A 116 4.42 -16.96 20.19
N PHE A 117 4.16 -18.26 20.34
CA PHE A 117 4.89 -19.11 21.28
C PHE A 117 6.40 -19.20 20.99
N LEU A 118 6.79 -19.37 19.71
CA LEU A 118 8.21 -19.39 19.32
C LEU A 118 8.88 -18.05 19.58
N GLN A 119 8.19 -16.93 19.35
CA GLN A 119 8.68 -15.60 19.67
C GLN A 119 8.88 -15.45 21.18
N ASP A 120 7.96 -15.93 22.01
CA ASP A 120 8.08 -15.89 23.48
C ASP A 120 9.30 -16.69 23.97
N ILE A 121 9.55 -17.88 23.40
CA ILE A 121 10.76 -18.68 23.70
C ILE A 121 12.02 -17.90 23.31
N VAL A 122 12.05 -17.33 22.11
CA VAL A 122 13.19 -16.52 21.65
C VAL A 122 13.39 -15.30 22.57
N ASN A 123 12.31 -14.68 23.02
CA ASN A 123 12.36 -13.53 23.92
C ASN A 123 12.85 -13.89 25.33
N ALA A 124 12.55 -15.09 25.82
CA ALA A 124 13.01 -15.54 27.14
C ALA A 124 14.55 -15.60 27.23
N GLN A 125 15.25 -15.83 26.11
CA GLN A 125 16.72 -15.82 26.06
C GLN A 125 17.33 -14.45 26.42
N TYR A 126 16.55 -13.37 26.29
CA TYR A 126 16.96 -12.00 26.55
C TYR A 126 16.80 -11.58 28.02
N LEU A 127 16.07 -12.36 28.82
CA LEU A 127 15.88 -12.09 30.25
C LEU A 127 17.16 -12.28 31.08
N LEU A 128 18.15 -13.00 30.55
CA LEU A 128 19.43 -13.26 31.20
C LEU A 128 20.49 -12.16 30.95
N GLY A 129 20.13 -10.91 31.25
CA GLY A 129 21.10 -9.84 31.52
C GLY A 129 21.67 -9.06 30.33
N ARG A 130 21.05 -9.08 29.14
CA ARG A 130 21.47 -8.21 28.03
C ARG A 130 20.75 -6.86 28.08
N GLY A 131 21.51 -5.77 28.04
CA GLY A 131 20.98 -4.42 27.81
C GLY A 131 20.79 -4.20 26.31
N PHE A 132 19.55 -3.93 25.88
CA PHE A 132 19.25 -3.62 24.48
C PHE A 132 19.41 -2.13 24.21
N SER A 133 20.01 -1.78 23.08
CA SER A 133 20.15 -0.38 22.67
C SER A 133 18.86 0.19 22.06
N LYS A 134 18.04 -0.67 21.43
CA LYS A 134 16.79 -0.30 20.74
C LYS A 134 15.73 -1.41 20.77
N ARG A 135 14.47 -1.02 20.72
CA ARG A 135 13.29 -1.89 20.58
C ARG A 135 12.62 -1.64 19.22
N LEU A 136 12.33 -2.70 18.48
CA LEU A 136 11.70 -2.65 17.16
C LEU A 136 10.31 -3.25 17.23
N SER A 137 9.29 -2.50 16.82
CA SER A 137 7.97 -3.05 16.48
C SER A 137 7.98 -3.47 15.02
N LEU A 138 7.56 -4.70 14.73
CA LEU A 138 7.72 -5.32 13.42
C LEU A 138 6.40 -5.83 12.86
N VAL A 139 6.11 -5.49 11.60
CA VAL A 139 5.09 -6.18 10.81
C VAL A 139 5.75 -7.33 10.07
N SER A 140 5.33 -8.56 10.40
CA SER A 140 5.98 -9.80 9.97
C SER A 140 6.30 -9.81 8.46
N PRO A 141 7.58 -9.81 8.06
CA PRO A 141 7.96 -10.19 6.71
C PRO A 141 7.78 -11.69 6.58
N LYS A 142 6.58 -12.15 6.18
CA LYS A 142 6.23 -13.58 5.96
C LYS A 142 7.13 -14.54 6.75
N ILE A 143 7.07 -14.49 8.08
CA ILE A 143 7.92 -15.34 8.93
C ILE A 143 7.31 -16.74 8.93
N ASP A 144 7.56 -17.50 7.87
CA ASP A 144 7.02 -18.84 7.65
C ASP A 144 7.71 -19.93 8.49
N SER A 145 8.86 -19.64 9.10
CA SER A 145 9.69 -20.64 9.80
C SER A 145 10.37 -20.13 11.07
N GLY A 146 10.77 -21.06 11.95
CA GLY A 146 11.49 -20.76 13.19
C GLY A 146 12.91 -20.23 12.98
N SER A 147 13.60 -20.64 11.91
CA SER A 147 14.90 -20.05 11.51
C SER A 147 14.75 -18.58 11.13
N ASN A 148 13.59 -18.19 10.57
CA ASN A 148 13.25 -16.79 10.33
C ASN A 148 12.99 -15.99 11.62
N LEU A 149 12.74 -16.63 12.76
CA LEU A 149 12.74 -15.92 14.04
C LEU A 149 14.16 -15.76 14.62
N LEU A 150 15.12 -16.59 14.18
CA LEU A 150 16.51 -16.49 14.62
C LEU A 150 17.25 -15.30 13.99
N TRP A 151 16.88 -14.81 12.80
CA TRP A 151 17.50 -13.59 12.22
C TRP A 151 17.06 -12.31 12.93
N LEU A 152 15.96 -12.36 13.68
CA LEU A 152 15.57 -11.30 14.60
C LEU A 152 16.52 -11.20 15.81
N LYS A 153 17.51 -12.09 15.93
CA LYS A 153 18.57 -12.05 16.94
C LYS A 153 19.72 -11.14 16.52
N ALA A 154 19.44 -9.85 16.40
CA ALA A 154 20.51 -8.86 16.43
C ALA A 154 20.85 -8.56 17.90
N ALA A 155 22.13 -8.66 18.28
CA ALA A 155 22.57 -8.63 19.68
C ALA A 155 22.09 -7.39 20.46
N ASP A 156 21.86 -6.28 19.76
CA ASP A 156 21.54 -4.98 20.33
C ASP A 156 20.06 -4.57 20.20
N PHE A 157 19.20 -5.39 19.58
CA PHE A 157 17.80 -5.08 19.30
C PHE A 157 16.84 -6.06 19.97
N LYS A 158 15.77 -5.54 20.58
CA LYS A 158 14.61 -6.34 20.99
C LYS A 158 13.48 -6.18 19.97
N THR A 159 12.91 -7.28 19.49
CA THR A 159 11.88 -7.25 18.44
C THR A 159 10.51 -7.71 18.94
N SER A 160 9.47 -6.91 18.69
CA SER A 160 8.06 -7.21 19.01
C SER A 160 7.23 -7.26 17.73
N LEU A 161 6.68 -8.43 17.38
CA LEU A 161 5.78 -8.55 16.25
C LEU A 161 4.40 -7.95 16.55
N ILE A 162 3.83 -7.25 15.57
CA ILE A 162 2.49 -6.65 15.65
C ILE A 162 1.42 -7.67 15.23
N ASN A 163 0.29 -7.68 15.95
CA ASN A 163 -0.89 -8.49 15.66
C ASN A 163 -2.14 -7.60 15.68
N LEU A 164 -2.94 -7.63 14.62
CA LEU A 164 -4.10 -6.76 14.42
C LEU A 164 -5.30 -7.56 13.92
N GLN A 165 -6.46 -7.30 14.52
CA GLN A 165 -7.75 -7.78 14.03
C GLN A 165 -8.37 -6.72 13.11
N SER A 166 -9.31 -7.11 12.24
CA SER A 166 -10.04 -6.15 11.38
C SER A 166 -10.67 -5.03 12.22
N GLY A 167 -10.70 -3.80 11.69
CA GLY A 167 -11.36 -2.66 12.33
C GLY A 167 -10.58 -2.01 13.49
N TRP A 168 -9.30 -2.34 13.66
CA TRP A 168 -8.44 -1.76 14.70
C TRP A 168 -8.10 -0.28 14.47
N PHE A 169 -8.18 0.17 13.21
CA PHE A 169 -7.77 1.50 12.81
C PHE A 169 -8.95 2.46 12.99
N SER A 170 -8.77 3.49 13.81
CA SER A 170 -9.77 4.52 14.02
C SER A 170 -9.34 5.83 13.38
N VAL A 171 -10.31 6.55 12.82
CA VAL A 171 -10.08 7.83 12.15
C VAL A 171 -11.07 8.87 12.70
N PRO A 172 -10.59 10.06 13.11
CA PRO A 172 -11.48 11.14 13.53
C PRO A 172 -12.26 11.71 12.33
N GLN A 173 -13.53 12.04 12.55
CA GLN A 173 -14.41 12.64 11.53
C GLN A 173 -14.49 11.81 10.24
N LEU A 174 -14.54 10.48 10.38
CA LEU A 174 -14.52 9.56 9.24
C LEU A 174 -15.64 9.86 8.24
N GLY A 175 -16.84 10.21 8.72
CA GLY A 175 -17.97 10.57 7.86
C GLY A 175 -17.68 11.78 6.96
N ASP A 176 -17.11 12.84 7.53
CA ASP A 176 -16.76 14.06 6.78
C ASP A 176 -15.62 13.80 5.79
N GLN A 177 -14.61 13.03 6.20
CA GLN A 177 -13.52 12.62 5.32
C GLN A 177 -14.00 11.77 4.14
N LEU A 178 -14.96 10.87 4.36
CA LEU A 178 -15.59 10.08 3.31
C LEU A 178 -16.39 10.98 2.34
N GLY A 179 -17.12 11.97 2.85
CA GLY A 179 -17.80 12.96 2.02
C GLY A 179 -16.83 13.74 1.13
N LEU A 180 -15.70 14.20 1.69
CA LEU A 180 -14.65 14.85 0.93
C LEU A 180 -14.03 13.93 -0.12
N LEU A 181 -13.71 12.69 0.25
CA LEU A 181 -13.17 11.68 -0.67
C LEU A 181 -14.11 11.42 -1.83
N ASN A 182 -15.42 11.25 -1.57
CA ASN A 182 -16.41 10.98 -2.59
C ASN A 182 -16.50 12.12 -3.61
N ASN A 183 -16.48 13.37 -3.14
CA ASN A 183 -16.47 14.54 -4.03
C ASN A 183 -15.20 14.60 -4.88
N LEU A 184 -14.03 14.45 -4.26
CA LEU A 184 -12.74 14.51 -4.97
C LEU A 184 -12.61 13.39 -6.02
N VAL A 185 -13.01 12.17 -5.68
CA VAL A 185 -13.00 11.04 -6.61
C VAL A 185 -13.95 11.28 -7.77
N SER A 186 -15.15 11.83 -7.50
CA SER A 186 -16.11 12.16 -8.56
C SER A 186 -15.57 13.22 -9.51
N ASP A 187 -14.96 14.30 -8.97
CA ASP A 187 -14.34 15.36 -9.78
C ASP A 187 -13.24 14.80 -10.71
N ILE A 188 -12.36 13.93 -10.18
CA ILE A 188 -11.30 13.28 -10.96
C ILE A 188 -11.94 12.42 -12.07
N MET A 189 -12.94 11.62 -11.73
CA MET A 189 -13.62 10.77 -12.71
C MET A 189 -14.31 11.56 -13.81
N GLU A 190 -14.91 12.71 -13.48
CA GLU A 190 -15.54 13.61 -14.46
C GLU A 190 -14.50 14.23 -15.39
N ASN A 191 -13.38 14.73 -14.85
CA ASN A 191 -12.29 15.30 -15.64
C ASN A 191 -11.70 14.30 -16.66
N HIS A 192 -11.61 13.03 -16.25
CA HIS A 192 -11.05 11.95 -17.07
C HIS A 192 -12.09 11.21 -17.92
N HIS A 193 -13.34 11.68 -17.96
CA HIS A 193 -14.46 11.05 -18.68
C HIS A 193 -14.56 9.55 -18.35
N HIS A 194 -14.44 9.22 -17.07
CA HIS A 194 -14.30 7.86 -16.61
C HIS A 194 -15.53 7.01 -17.00
N PRO A 195 -15.35 5.82 -17.61
CA PRO A 195 -16.44 5.07 -18.22
C PRO A 195 -17.39 4.40 -17.21
N ILE A 196 -16.97 4.31 -15.94
CA ILE A 196 -17.76 3.76 -14.84
C ILE A 196 -18.38 4.89 -14.02
N SER A 197 -19.61 4.69 -13.55
CA SER A 197 -20.34 5.66 -12.71
C SER A 197 -19.54 6.05 -11.45
N PRO A 198 -19.38 7.35 -11.15
CA PRO A 198 -18.79 7.83 -9.89
C PRO A 198 -19.46 7.25 -8.65
N LYS A 199 -20.79 7.09 -8.67
CA LYS A 199 -21.55 6.48 -7.57
C LYS A 199 -21.10 5.06 -7.25
N LEU A 200 -20.78 4.26 -8.26
CA LEU A 200 -20.32 2.88 -8.05
C LEU A 200 -18.92 2.87 -7.40
N ILE A 201 -17.98 3.64 -7.96
CA ILE A 201 -16.60 3.73 -7.47
C ILE A 201 -16.55 4.25 -6.03
N THR A 202 -17.25 5.35 -5.75
CA THR A 202 -17.34 5.94 -4.40
C THR A 202 -17.99 4.99 -3.40
N SER A 203 -19.11 4.33 -3.74
CA SER A 203 -19.75 3.34 -2.85
C SER A 203 -18.83 2.19 -2.49
N LEU A 204 -18.04 1.72 -3.45
CA LEU A 204 -17.12 0.63 -3.20
C LEU A 204 -15.92 1.05 -2.35
N LEU A 205 -15.37 2.26 -2.57
CA LEU A 205 -14.33 2.84 -1.72
C LEU A 205 -14.84 3.03 -0.30
N GLU A 206 -16.03 3.58 -0.13
CA GLU A 206 -16.66 3.80 1.17
C GLU A 206 -16.85 2.48 1.92
N ASN A 207 -17.37 1.45 1.26
CA ASN A 207 -17.52 0.12 1.87
C ASN A 207 -16.19 -0.51 2.27
N HIS A 208 -15.15 -0.33 1.46
CA HIS A 208 -13.80 -0.81 1.78
C HIS A 208 -13.23 -0.10 3.00
N ILE A 209 -13.29 1.24 3.01
CA ILE A 209 -12.80 2.05 4.11
C ILE A 209 -13.54 1.68 5.40
N LYS A 210 -14.89 1.67 5.39
CA LYS A 210 -15.70 1.30 6.56
C LYS A 210 -15.50 -0.14 7.04
N ALA A 211 -15.05 -1.06 6.19
CA ALA A 211 -14.74 -2.42 6.61
C ALA A 211 -13.39 -2.54 7.33
N ASP A 212 -12.47 -1.61 7.06
CA ASP A 212 -11.11 -1.62 7.61
C ASP A 212 -10.93 -0.62 8.77
N CYS A 213 -11.73 0.45 8.84
CA CYS A 213 -11.64 1.47 9.87
C CYS A 213 -12.97 1.82 10.55
N SER A 214 -12.87 2.36 11.76
CA SER A 214 -14.00 2.92 12.52
C SER A 214 -13.81 4.41 12.80
N GLU A 215 -14.90 5.10 13.12
CA GLU A 215 -14.81 6.51 13.52
C GLU A 215 -14.38 6.63 14.98
N GLY A 216 -13.41 7.51 15.24
CA GLY A 216 -12.94 7.82 16.58
C GLY A 216 -11.44 8.04 16.64
N ASP A 217 -10.93 8.16 17.87
CA ASP A 217 -9.51 8.35 18.11
C ASP A 217 -8.75 7.03 17.99
N LEU A 218 -7.55 7.11 17.44
CA LEU A 218 -6.67 5.96 17.31
C LEU A 218 -6.33 5.37 18.68
N ASN A 219 -6.57 4.07 18.84
CA ASN A 219 -6.26 3.33 20.06
C ASN A 219 -5.30 2.16 19.81
N LEU A 220 -4.13 2.46 19.24
CA LEU A 220 -3.03 1.52 19.10
C LEU A 220 -1.80 2.06 19.82
N LYS A 221 -1.12 1.22 20.61
CA LYS A 221 0.15 1.55 21.24
C LYS A 221 1.24 0.62 20.75
N PHE A 222 2.41 1.18 20.44
CA PHE A 222 3.59 0.40 20.11
C PHE A 222 4.47 0.23 21.35
N GLU A 223 5.11 -0.94 21.46
CA GLU A 223 6.07 -1.24 22.54
C GLU A 223 7.54 -0.98 22.14
N GLY A 224 7.76 -0.55 20.89
CA GLY A 224 9.07 -0.31 20.30
C GLY A 224 9.43 1.17 20.18
N ASP A 225 10.71 1.45 20.00
CA ASP A 225 11.26 2.78 19.72
C ASP A 225 11.22 3.12 18.22
N ILE A 226 11.04 2.11 17.37
CA ILE A 226 11.02 2.21 15.91
C ILE A 226 9.96 1.24 15.38
N LEU A 227 9.16 1.66 14.41
CA LEU A 227 8.30 0.78 13.63
C LEU A 227 9.03 0.40 12.33
N LEU A 228 9.28 -0.89 12.12
CA LEU A 228 9.82 -1.41 10.87
C LEU A 228 8.74 -2.22 10.13
N LEU A 229 8.46 -1.79 8.92
CA LEU A 229 7.40 -2.30 8.05
C LEU A 229 8.00 -3.00 6.84
N ARG A 230 7.19 -3.81 6.15
CA ARG A 230 7.56 -4.37 4.85
C ARG A 230 7.50 -3.24 3.83
N SER A 231 6.41 -3.06 3.11
CA SER A 231 6.29 -2.02 2.10
C SER A 231 5.28 -0.95 2.53
N GLY A 232 5.63 0.31 2.36
CA GLY A 232 4.71 1.45 2.48
C GLY A 232 3.57 1.44 1.46
N VAL A 233 3.65 0.58 0.43
CA VAL A 233 2.60 0.38 -0.57
C VAL A 233 1.47 -0.54 -0.04
N GLU A 234 1.67 -1.26 1.06
CA GLU A 234 0.61 -2.08 1.67
C GLU A 234 -0.29 -1.23 2.60
N LEU A 235 -1.61 -1.37 2.47
CA LEU A 235 -2.61 -0.58 3.23
C LEU A 235 -2.40 -0.67 4.75
N GLN A 236 -2.25 -1.87 5.30
CA GLN A 236 -2.01 -2.08 6.73
C GLN A 236 -0.73 -1.39 7.22
N ASN A 237 0.29 -1.31 6.37
CA ASN A 237 1.55 -0.67 6.72
C ASN A 237 1.38 0.85 6.73
N ARG A 238 0.61 1.44 5.82
CA ARG A 238 0.26 2.88 5.87
C ARG A 238 -0.55 3.23 7.12
N MET A 239 -1.56 2.42 7.47
CA MET A 239 -2.34 2.59 8.71
C MET A 239 -1.44 2.55 9.95
N LEU A 240 -0.52 1.58 10.01
CA LEU A 240 0.44 1.47 11.10
C LEU A 240 1.45 2.62 11.13
N SER A 241 1.86 3.12 9.97
CA SER A 241 2.78 4.25 9.87
C SER A 241 2.14 5.52 10.42
N ILE A 242 0.87 5.79 10.08
CA ILE A 242 0.10 6.87 10.70
C ILE A 242 0.05 6.70 12.22
N ALA A 243 -0.28 5.48 12.67
CA ALA A 243 -0.38 5.22 14.10
C ALA A 243 0.93 5.48 14.85
N ALA A 244 2.06 5.15 14.22
CA ALA A 244 3.39 5.41 14.76
C ALA A 244 3.74 6.90 14.75
N ILE A 245 3.44 7.63 13.67
CA ILE A 245 3.71 9.07 13.57
C ILE A 245 2.94 9.87 14.63
N GLN A 246 1.68 9.53 14.89
CA GLN A 246 0.88 10.16 15.96
C GLN A 246 1.50 9.94 17.36
N GLN A 247 2.38 8.95 17.50
CA GLN A 247 3.13 8.63 18.72
C GLN A 247 4.61 9.06 18.63
N GLU A 248 4.97 9.88 17.63
CA GLU A 248 6.34 10.34 17.36
C GLU A 248 7.35 9.20 17.15
N LEU A 249 6.88 8.03 16.72
CA LEU A 249 7.72 6.87 16.45
C LEU A 249 8.26 6.91 15.03
N PRO A 250 9.59 6.81 14.82
CA PRO A 250 10.16 6.72 13.49
C PRO A 250 9.71 5.45 12.79
N VAL A 251 9.35 5.61 11.53
CA VAL A 251 8.91 4.51 10.65
C VAL A 251 10.01 4.21 9.64
N ILE A 252 10.34 2.93 9.50
CA ILE A 252 11.24 2.44 8.46
C ILE A 252 10.45 1.49 7.57
N ASN A 253 10.36 1.80 6.27
CA ASN A 253 9.82 0.88 5.28
C ASN A 253 10.96 0.08 4.62
N ILE A 254 10.73 -1.19 4.32
CA ILE A 254 11.59 -2.02 3.47
C ILE A 254 11.09 -1.88 2.03
N MET A 255 11.93 -1.32 1.18
CA MET A 255 11.60 -1.15 -0.23
C MET A 255 11.13 -2.47 -0.86
N HIS A 256 9.95 -2.49 -1.46
CA HIS A 256 9.48 -3.64 -2.23
C HIS A 256 10.37 -3.85 -3.47
N GLY A 257 10.69 -5.10 -3.82
CA GLY A 257 11.40 -5.41 -5.07
C GLY A 257 10.58 -4.98 -6.29
N GLU A 258 11.19 -4.24 -7.21
CA GLU A 258 10.50 -3.40 -8.20
C GLU A 258 9.72 -4.20 -9.25
N ALA A 259 8.50 -3.74 -9.55
CA ALA A 259 7.97 -3.76 -10.91
C ALA A 259 8.28 -2.38 -11.51
N TYR A 260 9.03 -2.34 -12.60
CA TYR A 260 9.30 -1.12 -13.35
C TYR A 260 8.08 -0.84 -14.25
N GLY A 261 7.34 0.24 -14.01
CA GLY A 261 6.28 0.65 -14.92
C GLY A 261 5.25 1.59 -14.31
N VAL A 262 4.57 2.35 -15.18
CA VAL A 262 3.59 3.41 -14.85
C VAL A 262 2.25 2.85 -14.37
N TYR A 263 2.06 1.52 -14.45
CA TYR A 263 0.90 0.82 -13.89
C TYR A 263 0.97 0.64 -12.37
N ASP A 264 2.17 0.80 -11.79
CA ASP A 264 2.39 0.93 -10.36
C ASP A 264 2.90 2.34 -10.05
N GLU A 265 2.76 2.73 -8.80
CA GLU A 265 3.23 4.01 -8.31
C GLU A 265 4.73 4.23 -8.59
N PRO A 266 5.18 5.46 -8.95
CA PRO A 266 6.60 5.74 -9.11
C PRO A 266 7.39 5.39 -7.83
N ILE A 267 8.55 4.73 -7.98
CA ILE A 267 9.37 4.23 -6.86
C ILE A 267 9.68 5.31 -5.80
N PHE A 268 9.87 6.56 -6.25
CA PHE A 268 10.20 7.72 -5.39
C PHE A 268 9.05 8.72 -5.20
N SER A 269 7.82 8.30 -5.47
CA SER A 269 6.60 9.04 -5.16
C SER A 269 6.43 9.34 -3.67
N ASP A 270 5.52 10.27 -3.34
CA ASP A 270 5.18 10.59 -1.96
C ASP A 270 4.22 9.57 -1.30
N PHE A 271 3.55 8.69 -2.07
CA PHE A 271 2.43 7.86 -1.60
C PHE A 271 2.77 6.36 -1.45
N GLY A 272 4.04 6.01 -1.67
CA GLY A 272 4.55 4.65 -1.64
C GLY A 272 5.46 4.39 -0.45
N GLU A 273 6.67 3.88 -0.70
CA GLU A 273 7.64 3.58 0.37
C GLU A 273 8.02 4.81 1.20
N HIS A 274 7.89 6.00 0.61
CA HIS A 274 8.21 7.26 1.27
C HIS A 274 7.08 7.77 2.16
N MET A 275 5.85 7.34 1.89
CA MET A 275 4.70 7.83 2.62
C MET A 275 4.82 7.41 4.07
N TYR A 276 4.80 8.40 4.96
CA TYR A 276 4.89 8.20 6.40
C TYR A 276 6.22 7.60 6.90
N SER A 277 7.29 7.64 6.09
CA SER A 277 8.60 7.09 6.46
C SER A 277 9.55 8.13 7.02
N SER A 278 10.32 7.72 8.03
CA SER A 278 11.54 8.39 8.48
C SER A 278 12.78 7.84 7.77
N GLY A 279 12.70 6.61 7.26
CA GLY A 279 13.74 6.00 6.45
C GLY A 279 13.25 4.81 5.64
N ILE A 280 14.05 4.40 4.66
CA ILE A 280 13.77 3.28 3.76
C ILE A 280 14.98 2.37 3.72
N LEU A 281 14.77 1.09 4.00
CA LEU A 281 15.76 0.04 3.80
C LEU A 281 15.65 -0.46 2.35
N GLY A 282 16.61 -0.09 1.51
CA GLY A 282 16.61 -0.43 0.08
C GLY A 282 17.71 -1.41 -0.33
N TYR A 283 17.60 -1.96 -1.54
CA TYR A 283 18.48 -3.01 -2.08
C TYR A 283 19.77 -2.45 -2.70
N GLY A 284 20.68 -1.95 -1.86
CA GLY A 284 21.99 -1.46 -2.30
C GLY A 284 21.92 -0.19 -3.14
N ASP A 285 22.84 -0.02 -4.09
CA ASP A 285 22.99 1.23 -4.85
C ASP A 285 22.12 1.32 -6.10
N GLY A 286 21.55 0.20 -6.58
CA GLY A 286 20.81 0.15 -7.84
C GLY A 286 19.58 1.06 -7.86
N ALA A 287 18.82 1.10 -6.77
CA ALA A 287 17.65 1.98 -6.67
C ALA A 287 18.05 3.47 -6.68
N LEU A 288 19.14 3.82 -5.99
CA LEU A 288 19.66 5.19 -5.97
C LEU A 288 20.11 5.66 -7.35
N ALA A 289 20.65 4.76 -8.17
CA ALA A 289 21.02 5.07 -9.55
C ALA A 289 19.81 5.39 -10.45
N ALA A 290 18.61 4.89 -10.10
CA ALA A 290 17.38 5.16 -10.84
C ALA A 290 16.68 6.46 -10.40
N GLN A 291 17.15 7.14 -9.35
CA GLN A 291 16.50 8.33 -8.79
C GLN A 291 16.31 9.45 -9.82
N ASP A 292 17.30 9.67 -10.69
CA ASP A 292 17.26 10.73 -11.69
C ASP A 292 16.38 10.40 -12.91
N THR A 293 15.83 9.18 -12.97
CA THR A 293 14.92 8.75 -14.06
C THR A 293 13.51 9.32 -13.88
N TYR A 294 13.14 9.66 -12.66
CA TYR A 294 11.82 10.18 -12.31
C TYR A 294 11.93 11.65 -11.89
N THR A 295 10.93 12.47 -12.21
CA THR A 295 10.83 13.84 -11.70
C THR A 295 10.75 13.87 -10.17
N PHE A 296 10.30 12.77 -9.57
CA PHE A 296 10.27 12.54 -8.14
C PHE A 296 11.56 11.86 -7.69
N GLY A 297 12.33 12.53 -6.83
CA GLY A 297 13.55 11.98 -6.24
C GLY A 297 13.38 11.56 -4.77
N LEU A 298 14.41 10.94 -4.21
CA LEU A 298 14.50 10.66 -2.78
C LEU A 298 14.30 11.97 -1.99
N LYS A 299 13.34 11.95 -1.07
CA LYS A 299 13.00 13.12 -0.28
C LYS A 299 14.08 13.37 0.77
N SER A 300 14.50 14.62 0.94
CA SER A 300 15.59 15.00 1.86
C SER A 300 15.34 14.61 3.32
N HIS A 301 14.08 14.48 3.72
CA HIS A 301 13.68 14.08 5.07
C HIS A 301 13.60 12.56 5.28
N VAL A 302 13.67 11.75 4.21
CA VAL A 302 13.60 10.29 4.28
C VAL A 302 15.01 9.72 4.11
N LYS A 303 15.52 9.04 5.14
CA LYS A 303 16.87 8.45 5.09
C LYS A 303 16.88 7.16 4.28
N TYR A 304 17.76 7.04 3.28
CA TYR A 304 18.00 5.78 2.60
C TYR A 304 19.05 4.94 3.33
N ILE A 305 18.66 3.75 3.76
CA ILE A 305 19.50 2.77 4.43
C ILE A 305 19.86 1.70 3.40
N LYS A 306 21.11 1.68 2.97
CA LYS A 306 21.62 0.68 2.02
C LYS A 306 21.68 -0.69 2.70
N SER A 307 20.95 -1.66 2.16
CA SER A 307 21.06 -3.07 2.57
C SER A 307 21.98 -3.83 1.62
N ASN A 308 22.83 -4.70 2.17
CA ASN A 308 23.54 -5.73 1.41
C ASN A 308 22.69 -7.00 1.23
N GLY A 309 21.37 -6.93 1.45
CA GLY A 309 20.45 -8.06 1.41
C GLY A 309 20.59 -8.92 0.15
N VAL A 310 20.88 -8.31 -0.99
CA VAL A 310 21.15 -8.99 -2.28
C VAL A 310 22.32 -9.97 -2.18
N ASN A 311 23.38 -9.63 -1.43
CA ASN A 311 24.55 -10.48 -1.19
C ASN A 311 24.35 -11.45 -0.01
N SER A 312 23.39 -11.18 0.89
CA SER A 312 23.13 -12.02 2.05
C SER A 312 22.41 -13.34 1.72
N LEU A 313 21.75 -13.41 0.55
CA LEU A 313 21.17 -14.64 -0.01
C LEU A 313 22.22 -15.74 -0.23
N CYS A 314 23.49 -15.38 -0.46
CA CYS A 314 24.59 -16.33 -0.61
C CYS A 314 24.89 -17.09 0.69
N TYR A 315 24.53 -16.51 1.84
CA TYR A 315 24.78 -17.06 3.18
C TYR A 315 23.57 -17.79 3.75
N TYR A 316 22.38 -17.62 3.16
CA TYR A 316 21.19 -18.42 3.44
C TYR A 316 21.16 -19.65 2.53
N ARG A 317 21.94 -20.67 2.86
CA ARG A 317 21.67 -22.04 2.40
C ARG A 317 20.72 -22.69 3.42
N PRO A 318 19.50 -23.10 3.02
CA PRO A 318 18.55 -23.76 3.92
C PRO A 318 19.09 -25.06 4.51
#